data_AF-A0A372E2E8-F1
#
_entry.id   AF-A0A372E2E8-F1
#
_cell.length_a   1.000
_cell.length_b   1.000
_cell.length_c   1.000
_cell.angle_alpha   90.00
_cell.angle_beta   90.00
_cell.angle_gamma   90.00
#
_symmetry.space_group_name_H-M   'P 1'
#
loop_
_entity.id
_entity.type
_entity.pdbx_description
1 polymer ?
#
loop_
_entity_poly.entity_id
_entity_poly.type
_entity_poly.pdbx_seq_one_letter_code
_entity_poly.pdbx_strand_id
1 'polypeptide(L)'
;MDQDLQLSLANNAKEWLALSLSISSAEKLAFDKIHDGFFTMYGADFMTHVYRVTFEQALQQLPELERDKLLLSFKAAMDKAIDEHYSRM
;
A
#
# COMPACT_ATOMS: atom_id res chain seq x y z
N MET A 1 16.86 -31.79 17.65
CA MET A 1 16.02 -31.17 16.61
C MET A 1 16.91 -30.99 15.40
N ASP A 2 16.53 -31.57 14.26
CA ASP A 2 17.47 -31.84 13.16
C ASP A 2 17.87 -30.55 12.41
N GLN A 3 19.17 -30.35 12.19
CA GLN A 3 19.72 -29.14 11.55
C GLN A 3 19.16 -28.96 10.13
N ASP A 4 18.89 -30.07 9.44
CA ASP A 4 18.28 -30.08 8.12
C ASP A 4 16.84 -29.52 8.13
N LEU A 5 16.09 -29.75 9.21
CA LEU A 5 14.74 -29.22 9.35
C LEU A 5 14.76 -27.69 9.53
N GLN A 6 15.71 -27.17 10.30
CA GLN A 6 15.88 -25.73 10.48
C GLN A 6 16.33 -25.01 9.21
N LEU A 7 17.23 -25.63 8.44
CA LEU A 7 17.67 -25.14 7.13
C LEU A 7 16.52 -25.10 6.13
N SER A 8 15.71 -26.16 6.08
CA SER A 8 14.54 -26.24 5.20
C SER A 8 13.51 -25.14 5.52
N LEU A 9 13.20 -24.92 6.81
CA LEU A 9 12.27 -23.87 7.24
C LEU A 9 12.79 -22.46 6.92
N ALA A 10 14.08 -22.21 7.12
CA ALA A 10 14.69 -20.92 6.82
C ALA A 10 14.69 -20.62 5.31
N ASN A 11 14.92 -21.63 4.47
CA ASN A 11 14.86 -21.48 3.01
C ASN A 11 13.42 -21.23 2.55
N ASN A 12 12.45 -21.98 3.06
CA ASN A 12 11.04 -21.76 2.74
C ASN A 12 10.56 -20.35 3.13
N ALA A 13 10.95 -19.86 4.31
CA ALA A 13 10.62 -18.50 4.74
C ALA A 13 11.21 -17.41 3.81
N LYS A 14 12.43 -17.63 3.29
CA LYS A 14 13.05 -16.71 2.32
C LYS A 14 12.32 -16.72 0.98
N GLU A 15 11.89 -17.89 0.51
CA GLU A 15 11.11 -18.04 -0.73
C GLU A 15 9.75 -17.34 -0.61
N TRP A 16 9.05 -17.51 0.52
CA TRP A 16 7.80 -16.80 0.79
C TRP A 16 7.98 -15.29 0.86
N LEU A 17 9.05 -14.81 1.50
CA LEU A 17 9.36 -13.39 1.55
C LEU A 17 9.65 -12.84 0.15
N ALA A 18 10.47 -13.53 -0.64
CA ALA A 18 10.78 -13.14 -2.02
C ALA A 18 9.52 -13.12 -2.90
N LEU A 19 8.63 -14.10 -2.74
CA LEU A 19 7.34 -14.13 -3.44
C LEU A 19 6.46 -12.95 -3.03
N SER A 20 6.32 -12.69 -1.73
CA SER A 20 5.53 -11.57 -1.21
C SER A 20 6.05 -10.22 -1.71
N LEU A 21 7.37 -10.02 -1.74
CA LEU A 21 8.00 -8.83 -2.31
C LEU A 21 7.77 -8.72 -3.82
N SER A 22 7.80 -9.85 -4.55
CA SER A 22 7.54 -9.87 -5.99
C SER A 22 6.08 -9.51 -6.31
N ILE A 23 5.12 -9.99 -5.51
CA ILE A 23 3.70 -9.65 -5.62
C ILE A 23 3.52 -8.15 -5.38
N SER A 24 4.09 -7.63 -4.29
CA SER A 24 4.07 -6.20 -3.98
C SER A 24 4.68 -5.34 -5.09
N SER A 25 5.73 -5.84 -5.76
CA SER A 25 6.37 -5.14 -6.88
C SER A 25 5.50 -5.10 -8.14
N ALA A 26 4.80 -6.20 -8.45
CA ALA A 26 3.87 -6.27 -9.57
C ALA A 26 2.63 -5.39 -9.33
N GLU A 27 2.09 -5.41 -8.11
CA GLU A 27 0.97 -4.56 -7.69
C GLU A 27 1.33 -3.07 -7.78
N LYS A 28 2.55 -2.72 -7.36
CA LYS A 28 3.05 -1.35 -7.50
C LYS A 28 3.15 -0.93 -8.97
N LEU A 29 3.72 -1.75 -9.85
CA LEU A 29 3.82 -1.44 -11.27
C LEU A 29 2.44 -1.27 -11.92
N ALA A 30 1.46 -2.09 -11.54
CA ALA A 30 0.10 -1.95 -12.00
C ALA A 30 -0.55 -0.65 -11.49
N PHE A 31 -0.35 -0.33 -10.21
CA PHE A 31 -0.81 0.93 -9.61
C PHE A 31 -0.21 2.14 -10.34
N ASP A 32 1.12 2.20 -10.50
CA ASP A 32 1.82 3.30 -11.15
C ASP A 32 1.28 3.52 -12.57
N LYS A 33 1.08 2.44 -13.34
CA LYS A 33 0.54 2.54 -14.71
C LYS A 33 -0.88 3.12 -14.74
N ILE A 34 -1.76 2.70 -13.83
CA ILE A 34 -3.13 3.23 -13.75
C ILE A 34 -3.08 4.68 -13.29
N HIS A 35 -2.43 4.92 -12.16
CA HIS A 35 -2.31 6.22 -11.53
C HIS A 35 -1.74 7.27 -12.47
N ASP A 36 -0.54 7.02 -13.03
CA ASP A 36 0.20 8.01 -13.80
C ASP A 36 -0.50 8.35 -15.11
N GLY A 37 -1.21 7.39 -15.71
CA GLY A 37 -2.04 7.63 -16.88
C GLY A 37 -3.18 8.61 -16.60
N PHE A 38 -3.93 8.40 -15.50
CA PHE A 38 -5.00 9.31 -15.09
C PHE A 38 -4.45 10.66 -14.60
N PHE A 39 -3.36 10.65 -13.83
CA PHE A 39 -2.71 11.87 -13.35
C PHE A 39 -2.24 12.75 -14.51
N THR A 40 -1.59 12.16 -15.52
CA THR A 40 -1.12 12.88 -16.71
C THR A 40 -2.28 13.51 -17.49
N MET A 41 -3.42 12.81 -17.56
CA MET A 41 -4.57 13.26 -18.36
C MET A 41 -5.43 14.30 -17.64
N TYR A 42 -5.61 14.20 -16.33
CA TYR A 42 -6.61 14.97 -15.58
C TYR A 42 -6.04 15.84 -14.45
N GLY A 43 -4.77 15.63 -14.06
CA GLY A 43 -4.07 16.46 -13.07
C GLY A 43 -4.43 16.17 -11.61
N ALA A 44 -3.75 16.90 -10.72
CA ALA A 44 -3.77 16.66 -9.27
C ALA A 44 -5.16 16.85 -8.64
N ASP A 45 -5.89 17.90 -9.00
CA ASP A 45 -7.21 18.20 -8.40
C ASP A 45 -8.22 17.08 -8.67
N PHE A 46 -8.24 16.55 -9.90
CA PHE A 46 -9.06 15.40 -10.26
C PHE A 46 -8.65 14.16 -9.45
N MET A 47 -7.34 13.91 -9.33
CA MET A 47 -6.84 12.75 -8.60
C MET A 47 -7.17 12.82 -7.11
N THR A 48 -7.11 14.00 -6.49
CA THR A 48 -7.56 14.20 -5.11
C THR A 48 -9.03 13.80 -4.94
N HIS A 49 -9.90 14.17 -5.88
CA HIS A 49 -11.30 13.75 -5.85
C HIS A 49 -11.45 12.23 -5.99
N VAL A 50 -10.78 11.62 -6.98
CA VAL A 50 -10.83 10.16 -7.20
C VAL A 50 -10.39 9.39 -5.97
N TYR A 51 -9.28 9.78 -5.34
CA TYR A 51 -8.81 9.13 -4.13
C TYR A 51 -9.79 9.25 -2.98
N ARG A 52 -10.34 10.45 -2.75
CA ARG A 52 -11.34 10.66 -1.70
C ARG A 52 -12.54 9.74 -1.91
N VAL A 53 -13.10 9.70 -3.13
CA VAL A 53 -14.24 8.84 -3.46
C VAL A 53 -13.90 7.35 -3.28
N THR A 54 -12.69 6.94 -3.66
CA THR A 54 -12.23 5.55 -3.53
C THR A 54 -12.17 5.10 -2.06
N PHE A 55 -11.62 5.95 -1.18
CA PHE A 55 -11.60 5.67 0.26
C PHE A 55 -13.00 5.66 0.87
N GLU A 56 -13.87 6.59 0.49
CA GLU A 56 -15.26 6.63 0.95
C GLU A 56 -16.02 5.35 0.55
N GLN A 57 -15.84 4.85 -0.68
CA GLN A 57 -16.43 3.59 -1.14
C GLN A 57 -15.87 2.38 -0.39
N ALA A 58 -14.54 2.31 -0.18
CA ALA A 58 -13.93 1.24 0.58
C ALA A 58 -14.46 1.17 2.02
N LEU A 59 -14.60 2.32 2.68
CA LEU A 59 -15.17 2.40 4.03
C LEU A 59 -16.62 1.92 4.10
N GLN A 60 -17.41 2.07 3.03
CA GLN A 60 -18.79 1.57 3.02
C GLN A 60 -18.88 0.04 2.91
N GLN A 61 -17.86 -0.60 2.35
CA GLN A 61 -17.88 -2.03 2.02
C GLN A 61 -17.13 -2.89 3.05
N LEU A 62 -16.28 -2.28 3.88
CA LEU A 62 -15.46 -2.99 4.86
C LEU A 62 -16.19 -3.23 6.19
N PRO A 63 -15.94 -4.38 6.85
CA PRO A 63 -16.32 -4.59 8.24
C PRO A 63 -15.67 -3.55 9.17
N GLU A 64 -16.32 -3.27 10.30
CA GLU A 64 -15.90 -2.21 11.25
C GLU A 64 -14.42 -2.25 11.60
N LEU A 65 -13.90 -3.41 12.00
CA LEU A 65 -12.48 -3.58 12.34
C LEU A 65 -11.53 -3.20 11.20
N GLU A 66 -11.88 -3.54 9.96
CA GLU A 66 -11.06 -3.23 8.79
C GLU A 66 -11.19 -1.74 8.38
N ARG A 67 -12.35 -1.12 8.63
CA ARG A 67 -12.51 0.33 8.46
C ARG A 67 -11.61 1.09 9.43
N ASP A 68 -11.56 0.69 10.69
CA ASP A 68 -10.73 1.36 11.70
C ASP A 68 -9.25 1.27 11.34
N LYS A 69 -8.78 0.09 10.91
CA LYS A 69 -7.41 -0.09 10.42
C LYS A 69 -7.11 0.79 9.20
N LEU A 70 -8.07 0.88 8.26
CA LEU A 70 -7.92 1.73 7.07
C LEU A 70 -7.82 3.21 7.46
N LEU A 71 -8.67 3.69 8.37
CA LEU A 71 -8.66 5.08 8.84
C LEU A 71 -7.37 5.44 9.58
N LEU A 72 -6.89 4.56 10.46
CA LEU A 72 -5.62 4.75 11.17
C LEU A 72 -4.44 4.78 10.20
N SER A 73 -4.40 3.86 9.23
CA SER A 73 -3.34 3.81 8.22
C SER A 73 -3.36 5.05 7.32
N PHE A 74 -4.56 5.50 6.93
CA PHE A 74 -4.74 6.72 6.14
C PHE A 74 -4.24 7.96 6.90
N LYS A 75 -4.61 8.12 8.17
CA LYS A 75 -4.12 9.22 9.01
C LYS A 75 -2.60 9.19 9.15
N ALA A 76 -2.02 8.03 9.45
CA ALA A 76 -0.57 7.90 9.60
C ALA A 76 0.19 8.26 8.31
N ALA A 77 -0.35 7.88 7.14
CA ALA A 77 0.22 8.26 5.85
C ALA A 77 0.16 9.77 5.60
N MET A 78 -0.96 10.42 5.96
CA MET A 78 -1.13 11.87 5.86
C MET A 78 -0.17 12.61 6.78
N ASP A 79 -0.09 12.22 8.06
CA ASP A 79 0.82 12.82 9.04
C ASP A 79 2.28 12.72 8.55
N LYS A 80 2.70 11.54 8.06
CA LYS A 80 4.03 11.34 7.49
C LYS A 80 4.28 12.23 6.27
N ALA A 81 3.33 12.33 5.35
CA ALA A 81 3.48 13.17 4.16
C ALA A 81 3.61 14.66 4.50
N ILE A 82 2.89 15.12 5.52
CA ILE A 82 2.98 16.47 6.07
C ILE A 82 4.36 16.70 6.69
N ASP A 83 4.82 15.78 7.54
CA ASP A 83 6.14 15.85 8.17
C ASP A 83 7.26 15.89 7.13
N GLU A 84 7.18 15.06 6.09
CA GLU A 84 8.15 15.05 4.98
C GLU A 84 8.14 16.36 4.18
N HIS A 85 6.97 16.95 3.96
CA HIS A 85 6.84 18.23 3.27
C HIS A 85 7.55 19.35 4.05
N TYR A 86 7.31 19.45 5.35
CA TYR A 86 7.90 20.48 6.20
C TYR A 86 9.37 20.20 6.57
N SER A 87 9.82 18.95 6.54
CA SER A 87 11.24 18.60 6.77
C SER A 87 12.14 18.90 5.56
N ARG A 88 11.55 19.13 4.38
CA ARG A 88 12.26 19.49 3.15
C ARG A 88 12.33 21.00 2.90
N MET A 89 11.65 21.81 3.71
CA MET A 89 11.71 23.29 3.69
C MET A 89 12.80 23.79 4.63
#